data_AF-A0A6I2ZJR7-F1
#
_entry.id   AF-A0A6I2ZJR7-F1
#
_cell.length_a   1.000
_cell.length_b   1.000
_cell.length_c   1.000
_cell.angle_alpha   90.00
_cell.angle_beta   90.00
_cell.angle_gamma   90.00
#
_symmetry.space_group_name_H-M   'P 1'
#
loop_
_entity.id
_entity.type
_entity.pdbx_description
1 polymer ?
#
loop_
_entity_poly.entity_id
_entity_poly.type
_entity_poly.pdbx_seq_one_letter_code
_entity_poly.pdbx_strand_id
1 'polypeptide(L)'
;MAIPTGWYPDPTDPSLERWWDGFSWTDQVRRVVVPNPMAPAAQTATSGSGGRWLLGGLLGLVLICVGALAFLFGSRKAGPSDTELAAAQRALTTTSAPTTTTTTTIAPTTTTAAPTTTAAPVIIYVPTPVPRTGSSSSRGSSGGTSAPTPYPSSFDSSWTPGRGGWTAQLSSLAVADGPNAADDAVAQLSSAGIEAITTWSGDWESLSDGYWVVVATEQMYSGEDAIDFCHRYDIYNRDNCFANILSQNSGDSDSEMYP
;
A
#
# COMPACT_ATOMS: atom_id res chain seq x y z
N MET A 1 15.02 2.01 -41.84
CA MET A 1 15.55 1.65 -40.52
C MET A 1 14.91 2.61 -39.53
N ALA A 2 14.04 2.12 -38.65
CA ALA A 2 13.37 2.96 -37.65
C ALA A 2 14.27 3.09 -36.42
N ILE A 3 14.26 4.26 -35.79
CA ILE A 3 14.96 4.50 -34.52
C ILE A 3 14.08 3.89 -33.41
N PRO A 4 14.59 2.98 -32.57
CA PRO A 4 13.80 2.36 -31.51
C PRO A 4 13.36 3.41 -30.48
N THR A 5 12.22 3.16 -29.83
CA THR A 5 11.73 3.98 -28.72
C THR A 5 12.74 4.00 -27.57
N GLY A 6 12.94 5.16 -26.94
CA GLY A 6 13.91 5.26 -25.85
C GLY A 6 14.35 6.68 -25.49
N TRP A 7 15.26 6.77 -24.52
CA TRP A 7 15.94 8.02 -24.14
C TRP A 7 17.17 8.24 -25.03
N TYR A 8 17.29 9.44 -25.57
CA TYR A 8 18.41 9.83 -26.42
C TYR A 8 18.92 11.22 -26.03
N PRO A 9 20.20 11.57 -26.30
CA PRO A 9 20.75 12.89 -25.96
C PRO A 9 19.93 14.03 -26.59
N ASP A 10 19.62 15.06 -25.80
CA ASP A 10 18.90 16.23 -26.31
C ASP A 10 19.84 17.06 -27.23
N PRO A 11 19.44 17.33 -28.49
CA PRO A 11 20.28 18.07 -29.43
C PRO A 11 20.49 19.55 -29.04
N THR A 12 19.68 20.10 -28.14
CA THR A 12 19.78 21.47 -27.66
C THR A 12 20.54 21.61 -26.34
N ASP A 13 20.54 20.56 -25.49
CA ASP A 13 21.27 20.52 -24.23
C ASP A 13 21.89 19.13 -24.00
N PRO A 14 23.21 18.96 -24.20
CA PRO A 14 23.87 17.66 -24.03
C PRO A 14 23.90 17.15 -22.57
N SER A 15 23.47 17.95 -21.58
CA SER A 15 23.30 17.49 -20.20
C SER A 15 21.95 16.78 -19.95
N LEU A 16 21.07 16.78 -20.96
CA LEU A 16 19.75 16.17 -20.91
C LEU A 16 19.63 15.01 -21.91
N GLU A 17 18.76 14.07 -21.56
CA GLU A 17 18.18 13.10 -22.49
C GLU A 17 16.71 13.43 -22.69
N ARG A 18 16.24 13.31 -23.93
CA ARG A 18 14.84 13.48 -24.33
C ARG A 18 14.27 12.14 -24.78
N TRP A 19 12.99 11.92 -24.53
CA TRP A 19 12.32 10.69 -24.94
C TRP A 19 11.92 10.74 -26.42
N TRP A 20 12.18 9.63 -27.12
CA TRP A 20 11.74 9.36 -28.49
C TRP A 20 10.68 8.26 -28.48
N ASP A 21 9.49 8.57 -29.01
CA ASP A 21 8.35 7.66 -29.02
C ASP A 21 8.31 6.70 -30.23
N GLY A 22 9.35 6.72 -31.07
CA GLY A 22 9.41 5.96 -32.32
C GLY A 22 9.07 6.78 -33.56
N PHE A 23 8.36 7.90 -33.42
CA PHE A 23 7.90 8.76 -34.51
C PHE A 23 8.36 10.22 -34.35
N SER A 24 8.41 10.73 -33.12
CA SER A 24 8.78 12.11 -32.78
C SER A 24 9.41 12.22 -31.40
N TRP A 25 10.08 13.35 -31.16
CA TRP A 25 10.58 13.72 -29.84
C TRP A 25 9.43 14.21 -28.97
N THR A 26 9.37 13.79 -27.71
CA THR A 26 8.37 14.28 -26.75
C THR A 26 8.92 15.41 -25.89
N ASP A 27 8.06 16.02 -25.06
CA ASP A 27 8.46 17.02 -24.07
C ASP A 27 9.11 16.43 -22.81
N GLN A 28 9.19 15.10 -22.71
CA GLN A 28 9.82 14.43 -21.58
C GLN A 28 11.34 14.52 -21.69
N VAL A 29 11.95 15.15 -20.68
CA VAL A 29 13.41 15.30 -20.55
C VAL A 29 13.88 14.81 -19.19
N ARG A 30 15.06 14.21 -19.13
CA ARG A 30 15.72 13.82 -17.88
C ARG A 30 17.18 14.25 -17.89
N ARG A 31 17.76 14.49 -16.71
CA ARG A 31 19.19 14.83 -16.59
C ARG A 31 20.05 13.58 -16.72
N VAL A 32 21.13 13.68 -17.52
CA VAL A 32 22.19 12.67 -17.54
C VAL A 32 22.99 12.82 -16.26
N VAL A 33 22.84 11.87 -15.34
CA VAL A 33 23.71 11.80 -14.16
C VAL A 33 25.05 11.25 -14.63
N VAL A 34 25.96 12.14 -15.03
CA VAL A 34 27.35 11.76 -15.30
C VAL A 34 27.95 11.37 -13.95
N PRO A 35 28.35 10.10 -13.73
CA PRO A 35 28.97 9.70 -12.48
C PRO A 35 30.22 10.55 -12.29
N ASN A 36 30.26 11.38 -11.26
CA ASN A 36 31.38 12.28 -11.01
C ASN A 36 32.65 11.42 -10.80
N PRO A 37 33.61 11.41 -11.73
CA PRO A 37 34.84 10.66 -11.54
C PRO A 37 35.66 11.40 -10.48
N MET A 38 35.91 10.76 -9.34
CA MET A 38 36.69 11.26 -8.19
C MET A 38 36.00 12.31 -7.30
N ALA A 39 35.05 11.85 -6.48
CA ALA A 39 35.05 12.32 -5.08
C ALA A 39 35.92 11.33 -4.26
N PRO A 40 37.03 11.76 -3.64
CA PRO A 40 37.81 10.89 -2.77
C PRO A 40 36.95 10.43 -1.59
N ALA A 41 36.97 9.12 -1.31
CA ALA A 41 36.26 8.51 -0.19
C ALA A 41 36.64 9.21 1.12
N ALA A 42 35.72 10.00 1.67
CA ALA A 42 35.87 10.55 3.01
C ALA A 42 35.84 9.40 4.02
N GLN A 43 37.01 9.09 4.57
CA GLN A 43 37.18 8.15 5.67
C GLN A 43 36.42 8.70 6.89
N THR A 44 35.28 8.14 7.24
CA THR A 44 34.66 8.41 8.54
C THR A 44 35.45 7.69 9.61
N ALA A 45 36.24 8.46 10.34
CA ALA A 45 36.99 8.05 11.51
C ALA A 45 36.08 7.40 12.55
N THR A 46 36.47 6.22 13.00
CA THR A 46 35.91 5.53 14.17
C THR A 46 36.25 6.33 15.42
N SER A 47 35.33 7.19 15.86
CA SER A 47 35.43 7.82 17.19
C SER A 47 34.97 6.82 18.24
N GLY A 48 35.92 6.07 18.79
CA GLY A 48 35.73 5.36 20.05
C GLY A 48 35.72 6.33 21.24
N SER A 49 34.70 6.24 22.09
CA SER A 49 34.77 6.76 23.45
C SER A 49 33.74 6.10 24.38
N GLY A 50 34.25 5.38 25.38
CA GLY A 50 33.65 5.08 26.70
C GLY A 50 32.37 4.25 26.73
N GLY A 51 32.28 3.07 27.34
CA GLY A 51 32.88 2.69 28.61
C GLY A 51 32.10 3.30 29.79
N ARG A 52 31.31 2.45 30.47
CA ARG A 52 30.76 2.57 31.83
C ARG A 52 29.33 3.13 31.97
N TRP A 53 28.30 2.28 31.94
CA TRP A 53 27.01 2.51 32.63
C TRP A 53 26.30 1.21 33.08
N LEU A 54 27.07 0.20 33.51
CA LEU A 54 26.53 -1.08 34.03
C LEU A 54 26.37 -1.12 35.57
N LEU A 55 26.04 0.00 36.23
CA LEU A 55 25.93 0.03 37.71
C LEU A 55 24.70 0.79 38.26
N GLY A 56 23.61 0.93 37.49
CA GLY A 56 22.38 1.64 37.92
C GLY A 56 21.07 0.86 37.86
N GLY A 57 21.06 -0.41 37.40
CA GLY A 57 19.81 -1.12 37.08
C GLY A 57 19.12 -1.87 38.23
N LEU A 58 19.83 -2.20 39.31
CA LEU A 58 19.28 -3.08 40.37
C LEU A 58 18.49 -2.35 41.47
N LEU A 59 18.66 -1.02 41.62
CA LEU A 59 17.92 -0.24 42.62
C LEU A 59 16.56 0.27 42.11
N GLY A 60 16.41 0.44 40.79
CA GLY A 60 15.14 0.89 40.18
C GLY A 60 14.06 -0.19 40.13
N LEU A 61 14.44 -1.46 39.98
CA LEU A 61 13.50 -2.58 39.86
C LEU A 61 12.78 -2.90 41.19
N VAL A 62 13.43 -2.65 42.33
CA VAL A 62 12.82 -2.86 43.67
C VAL A 62 11.76 -1.81 43.98
N LEU A 63 11.95 -0.54 43.56
CA LEU A 63 10.95 0.51 43.76
C LEU A 63 9.70 0.34 42.89
N ILE A 64 9.86 -0.18 41.66
CA ILE A 64 8.73 -0.46 40.75
C ILE A 64 7.88 -1.63 41.27
N CYS A 65 8.49 -2.68 41.84
CA CYS A 65 7.75 -3.81 42.41
C CYS A 65 6.94 -3.43 43.66
N VAL A 66 7.42 -2.50 44.50
CA VAL A 66 6.67 -2.04 45.68
C VAL A 66 5.52 -1.10 45.29
N GLY A 67 5.67 -0.31 44.23
CA GLY A 67 4.58 0.53 43.68
C GLY A 67 3.44 -0.29 43.05
N ALA A 68 3.76 -1.39 42.36
CA ALA A 68 2.75 -2.23 41.69
C ALA A 68 1.86 -3.03 42.67
N LEU A 69 2.38 -3.37 43.86
CA LEU A 69 1.61 -4.10 44.88
C LEU A 69 0.62 -3.21 45.65
N ALA A 70 0.84 -1.89 45.72
CA ALA A 70 -0.09 -0.96 46.37
C ALA A 70 -1.31 -0.62 45.51
N PHE A 71 -1.19 -0.66 44.17
CA PHE A 71 -2.29 -0.32 43.25
C PHE A 71 -3.29 -1.48 43.06
N LEU A 72 -2.88 -2.72 43.29
CA LEU A 72 -3.76 -3.90 43.11
C LEU A 72 -4.70 -4.17 44.30
N PHE A 73 -4.50 -3.54 45.46
CA PHE A 73 -5.35 -3.74 46.65
C PHE A 73 -6.21 -2.54 47.05
N GLY A 74 -6.01 -1.37 46.42
CA GLY A 74 -6.61 -0.12 46.86
C GLY A 74 -7.70 0.42 45.94
N SER A 75 -8.84 -0.27 45.79
CA SER A 75 -10.17 0.34 45.55
C SER A 75 -11.27 -0.71 45.41
N ARG A 76 -11.79 -1.23 46.54
CA ARG A 76 -13.16 -1.74 46.59
C ARG A 76 -14.03 -0.66 47.24
N LYS A 77 -14.81 0.07 46.44
CA LYS A 77 -15.98 0.81 46.95
C LYS A 77 -17.22 -0.05 46.73
N ALA A 78 -17.93 -0.30 47.82
CA ALA A 78 -19.09 -1.16 47.92
C ALA A 78 -20.39 -0.39 47.67
N GLY A 79 -21.23 -0.95 46.79
CA GLY A 79 -22.71 -1.03 46.83
C GLY A 79 -23.54 0.25 46.60
N PRO A 80 -24.90 0.14 46.57
CA PRO A 80 -25.72 -1.06 46.29
C PRO A 80 -27.00 -0.81 45.42
N SER A 81 -27.66 -1.94 45.11
CA SER A 81 -29.12 -2.18 44.98
C SER A 81 -29.92 -1.69 43.76
N ASP A 82 -30.32 -2.70 42.97
CA ASP A 82 -31.69 -3.17 42.70
C ASP A 82 -32.76 -2.28 42.05
N THR A 83 -33.48 -2.95 41.13
CA THR A 83 -34.92 -2.80 40.79
C THR A 83 -35.26 -1.86 39.63
N GLU A 84 -35.61 -2.43 38.48
CA GLU A 84 -37.00 -2.31 37.98
C GLU A 84 -37.32 -3.40 36.93
N LEU A 85 -38.21 -4.31 37.33
CA LEU A 85 -39.05 -5.11 36.44
C LEU A 85 -40.08 -4.17 35.79
N ALA A 86 -40.29 -4.25 34.47
CA ALA A 86 -41.60 -4.51 33.87
C ALA A 86 -41.69 -4.05 32.39
N ALA A 87 -42.35 -4.92 31.62
CA ALA A 87 -43.30 -4.57 30.57
C ALA A 87 -42.80 -3.84 29.32
N ALA A 88 -42.47 -4.63 28.30
CA ALA A 88 -43.14 -4.51 27.00
C ALA A 88 -43.02 -5.80 26.18
N GLN A 89 -43.89 -6.76 26.49
CA GLN A 89 -44.41 -7.64 25.46
C GLN A 89 -45.11 -6.77 24.41
N ARG A 90 -44.83 -6.94 23.13
CA ARG A 90 -45.88 -7.27 22.14
C ARG A 90 -45.33 -7.60 20.77
N ALA A 91 -45.88 -8.70 20.26
CA ALA A 91 -45.79 -9.20 18.91
C ALA A 91 -46.12 -8.12 17.86
N LEU A 92 -45.34 -8.08 16.79
CA LEU A 92 -45.81 -7.63 15.48
C LEU A 92 -45.25 -8.59 14.41
N THR A 93 -46.07 -9.61 14.15
CA THR A 93 -46.16 -10.32 12.89
C THR A 93 -46.15 -9.29 11.74
N THR A 94 -45.07 -9.24 10.95
CA THR A 94 -45.10 -8.48 9.70
C THR A 94 -45.42 -9.43 8.58
N THR A 95 -46.69 -9.39 8.20
CA THR A 95 -47.33 -10.01 7.05
C THR A 95 -46.59 -9.67 5.75
N SER A 96 -46.17 -10.70 5.02
CA SER A 96 -45.75 -10.60 3.62
C SER A 96 -46.91 -10.12 2.75
N ALA A 97 -46.79 -8.92 2.16
CA ALA A 97 -47.70 -8.46 1.12
C ALA A 97 -47.32 -9.08 -0.24
N PRO A 98 -48.29 -9.49 -1.07
CA PRO A 98 -48.02 -9.92 -2.44
C PRO A 98 -47.70 -8.69 -3.30
N THR A 99 -46.47 -8.60 -3.80
CA THR A 99 -46.10 -7.59 -4.81
C THR A 99 -46.75 -7.96 -6.15
N THR A 100 -47.65 -7.09 -6.61
CA THR A 100 -48.29 -7.17 -7.92
C THR A 100 -47.26 -6.95 -9.03
N THR A 101 -47.01 -7.98 -9.82
CA THR A 101 -46.24 -7.91 -11.07
C THR A 101 -47.02 -7.06 -12.09
N THR A 102 -46.55 -5.84 -12.35
CA THR A 102 -47.04 -5.04 -13.47
C THR A 102 -46.16 -5.35 -14.69
N THR A 103 -46.68 -6.15 -15.62
CA THR A 103 -46.05 -6.40 -16.92
C THR A 103 -46.24 -5.16 -17.80
N THR A 104 -45.22 -4.31 -17.88
CA THR A 104 -45.15 -3.26 -18.91
C THR A 104 -44.60 -3.86 -20.19
N THR A 105 -45.50 -4.04 -21.18
CA THR A 105 -45.15 -4.37 -22.57
C THR A 105 -44.35 -3.21 -23.17
N ILE A 106 -43.04 -3.40 -23.31
CA ILE A 106 -42.16 -2.46 -24.00
C ILE A 106 -42.22 -2.80 -25.50
N ALA A 107 -42.57 -1.81 -26.33
CA ALA A 107 -42.57 -1.94 -27.79
C ALA A 107 -41.15 -2.20 -28.31
N PRO A 108 -40.97 -2.99 -29.40
CA PRO A 108 -39.65 -3.24 -29.97
C PRO A 108 -39.13 -1.96 -30.65
N THR A 109 -38.22 -1.25 -30.00
CA THR A 109 -37.43 -0.21 -30.64
C THR A 109 -36.33 -0.87 -31.45
N THR A 110 -36.35 -0.65 -32.76
CA THR A 110 -35.35 -1.14 -33.71
C THR A 110 -34.03 -0.42 -33.46
N THR A 111 -33.14 -1.03 -32.67
CA THR A 111 -31.78 -0.53 -32.43
C THR A 111 -30.95 -0.73 -33.70
N THR A 112 -30.69 0.38 -34.38
CA THR A 112 -29.69 0.46 -35.45
C THR A 112 -28.33 0.16 -34.86
N ALA A 113 -27.65 -0.86 -35.38
CA ALA A 113 -26.32 -1.27 -34.92
C ALA A 113 -25.34 -0.11 -35.09
N ALA A 114 -24.80 0.39 -33.97
CA ALA A 114 -23.66 1.30 -33.97
C ALA A 114 -22.41 0.55 -34.48
N PRO A 115 -21.51 1.21 -35.23
CA PRO A 115 -20.32 0.58 -35.75
C PRO A 115 -19.43 0.08 -34.62
N THR A 116 -19.08 -1.20 -34.67
CA THR A 116 -18.05 -1.82 -33.82
C THR A 116 -16.73 -1.12 -34.05
N THR A 117 -16.45 -0.12 -33.23
CA THR A 117 -15.10 0.44 -33.11
C THR A 117 -14.34 -0.53 -32.24
N THR A 118 -13.44 -1.30 -32.85
CA THR A 118 -12.42 -2.09 -32.15
C THR A 118 -11.71 -1.16 -31.17
N ALA A 119 -12.04 -1.30 -29.89
CA ALA A 119 -11.40 -0.55 -28.83
C ALA A 119 -9.91 -0.91 -28.84
N ALA A 120 -9.07 0.09 -29.09
CA ALA A 120 -7.64 -0.02 -28.85
C ALA A 120 -7.40 -0.42 -27.39
N PRO A 121 -6.34 -1.17 -27.07
CA PRO A 121 -6.01 -1.51 -25.69
C PRO A 121 -5.96 -0.21 -24.86
N VAL A 122 -6.71 -0.20 -23.75
CA VAL A 122 -6.65 0.87 -22.76
C VAL A 122 -5.28 0.77 -22.11
N ILE A 123 -4.33 1.57 -22.59
CA ILE A 123 -3.05 1.75 -21.91
C ILE A 123 -3.35 2.63 -20.68
N ILE A 124 -3.32 2.01 -19.51
CA ILE A 124 -3.39 2.70 -18.21
C ILE A 124 -2.17 3.62 -18.14
N TYR A 125 -2.37 4.90 -18.41
CA TYR A 125 -1.33 5.91 -18.28
C TYR A 125 -1.24 6.31 -16.81
N VAL A 126 -0.39 5.61 -16.05
CA VAL A 126 -0.05 6.02 -14.68
C VAL A 126 0.84 7.28 -14.80
N PRO A 127 0.50 8.40 -14.13
CA PRO A 127 1.36 9.58 -14.15
C PRO A 127 2.74 9.20 -13.62
N THR A 128 3.77 9.53 -14.40
CA THR A 128 5.16 9.18 -14.09
C THR A 128 5.56 9.78 -12.74
N PRO A 129 6.04 8.99 -11.76
CA PRO A 129 6.39 9.52 -10.45
C PRO A 129 7.52 10.55 -10.56
N VAL A 130 7.37 11.67 -9.86
CA VAL A 130 8.40 12.70 -9.73
C VAL A 130 9.64 12.07 -9.08
N PRO A 131 10.83 12.12 -9.69
CA PRO A 131 12.02 11.47 -9.13
C PRO A 131 12.43 12.16 -7.82
N ARG A 132 12.33 11.45 -6.69
CA ARG A 132 12.99 11.86 -5.44
C ARG A 132 14.43 11.35 -5.40
N THR A 133 15.35 12.30 -5.34
CA THR A 133 16.70 12.12 -4.80
C THR A 133 16.60 11.78 -3.31
N GLY A 134 16.90 10.54 -2.91
CA GLY A 134 16.94 10.16 -1.49
C GLY A 134 17.36 8.72 -1.22
N SER A 135 18.67 8.52 -1.05
CA SER A 135 19.36 7.50 -0.23
C SER A 135 18.86 6.04 -0.25
N SER A 136 19.30 5.28 -1.24
CA SER A 136 19.38 3.82 -1.13
C SER A 136 20.66 3.41 -0.39
N SER A 137 20.50 2.75 0.76
CA SER A 137 21.59 2.11 1.49
C SER A 137 21.77 0.69 0.95
N SER A 138 22.68 0.50 0.00
CA SER A 138 23.03 -0.84 -0.48
C SER A 138 23.90 -1.56 0.55
N ARG A 139 23.45 -2.70 1.09
CA ARG A 139 24.30 -3.65 1.82
C ARG A 139 24.17 -5.03 1.17
N GLY A 140 25.33 -5.64 0.92
CA GLY A 140 25.51 -6.77 0.00
C GLY A 140 24.75 -8.04 0.35
N SER A 141 24.17 -8.63 -0.69
CA SER A 141 23.53 -9.94 -0.69
C SER A 141 24.61 -11.04 -0.78
N SER A 142 24.70 -11.87 0.26
CA SER A 142 25.46 -13.11 0.26
C SER A 142 24.46 -14.25 0.13
N GLY A 143 24.61 -15.08 -0.90
CA GLY A 143 23.69 -16.16 -1.23
C GLY A 143 23.42 -17.10 -0.06
N GLY A 144 22.16 -17.15 0.35
CA GLY A 144 21.61 -18.16 1.24
C GLY A 144 20.30 -18.64 0.65
N THR A 145 20.19 -19.95 0.44
CA THR A 145 18.97 -20.65 0.06
C THR A 145 17.79 -20.17 0.91
N SER A 146 16.81 -19.53 0.27
CA SER A 146 15.63 -18.95 0.92
C SER A 146 14.88 -20.03 1.70
N ALA A 147 14.99 -20.01 3.02
CA ALA A 147 13.95 -20.55 3.87
C ALA A 147 12.74 -19.61 3.77
N PRO A 148 11.50 -20.13 3.73
CA PRO A 148 10.31 -19.28 3.72
C PRO A 148 10.38 -18.34 4.92
N THR A 149 10.22 -17.05 4.66
CA THR A 149 10.19 -15.98 5.67
C THR A 149 9.20 -16.39 6.76
N PRO A 150 9.58 -16.33 8.05
CA PRO A 150 8.68 -16.71 9.12
C PRO A 150 7.46 -15.79 9.09
N TYR A 151 6.31 -16.42 8.83
CA TYR A 151 4.98 -15.82 8.90
C TYR A 151 4.85 -15.06 10.23
N PRO A 152 4.50 -13.75 10.24
CA PRO A 152 4.35 -13.04 11.49
C PRO A 152 3.20 -13.68 12.29
N SER A 153 3.46 -13.95 13.57
CA SER A 153 2.69 -14.86 14.41
C SER A 153 1.33 -14.31 14.89
N SER A 154 0.86 -13.20 14.33
CA SER A 154 -0.37 -12.51 14.75
C SER A 154 -1.30 -12.14 13.59
N PHE A 155 -1.34 -12.95 12.54
CA PHE A 155 -2.37 -12.83 11.51
C PHE A 155 -3.71 -13.34 12.05
N ASP A 156 -4.60 -12.41 12.38
CA ASP A 156 -6.04 -12.68 12.58
C ASP A 156 -6.67 -12.88 11.19
N SER A 157 -7.31 -14.02 10.96
CA SER A 157 -7.77 -14.50 9.65
C SER A 157 -8.95 -13.72 9.06
N SER A 158 -9.40 -12.66 9.71
CA SER A 158 -10.44 -11.76 9.22
C SER A 158 -9.82 -10.52 8.57
N TRP A 159 -9.48 -10.63 7.28
CA TRP A 159 -9.08 -9.47 6.46
C TRP A 159 -10.20 -8.44 6.53
N THR A 160 -9.96 -7.38 7.30
CA THR A 160 -10.79 -6.19 7.38
C THR A 160 -9.88 -5.04 7.02
N PRO A 161 -10.31 -4.08 6.17
CA PRO A 161 -9.56 -2.85 5.97
C PRO A 161 -9.17 -2.27 7.34
N GLY A 162 -7.86 -2.23 7.63
CA GLY A 162 -7.32 -1.81 8.94
C GLY A 162 -6.71 -2.90 9.84
N ARG A 163 -6.74 -4.19 9.46
CA ARG A 163 -5.89 -5.23 10.08
C ARG A 163 -4.78 -5.64 9.14
N GLY A 164 -3.56 -5.67 9.67
CA GLY A 164 -2.37 -5.86 8.86
C GLY A 164 -2.34 -7.18 8.11
N GLY A 165 -1.76 -7.16 6.90
CA GLY A 165 -1.55 -8.35 6.11
C GLY A 165 -0.88 -8.13 4.75
N TRP A 166 -0.61 -9.24 4.06
CA TRP A 166 -0.15 -9.19 2.67
C TRP A 166 -1.26 -8.64 1.77
N THR A 167 -0.87 -7.79 0.83
CA THR A 167 -1.75 -7.22 -0.19
C THR A 167 -0.98 -6.90 -1.46
N ALA A 168 -1.68 -6.76 -2.58
CA ALA A 168 -1.14 -6.20 -3.80
C ALA A 168 -1.30 -4.68 -3.76
N GLN A 169 -0.19 -3.95 -3.68
CA GLN A 169 -0.16 -2.50 -3.77
C GLN A 169 -0.14 -2.11 -5.24
N LEU A 170 -1.19 -1.39 -5.66
CA LEU A 170 -1.48 -1.07 -7.06
C LEU A 170 -1.03 0.35 -7.43
N SER A 171 -1.01 1.27 -6.46
CA SER A 171 -0.51 2.62 -6.68
C SER A 171 -0.13 3.29 -5.35
N SER A 172 0.81 4.23 -5.43
CA SER A 172 1.21 5.11 -4.32
C SER A 172 1.22 6.54 -4.81
N LEU A 173 0.28 7.35 -4.32
CA LEU A 173 0.07 8.73 -4.75
C LEU A 173 0.45 9.66 -3.61
N ALA A 174 1.14 10.76 -3.89
CA ALA A 174 1.51 11.68 -2.82
C ALA A 174 0.26 12.39 -2.28
N VAL A 175 0.20 12.67 -0.97
CA VAL A 175 -0.90 13.50 -0.41
C VAL A 175 -1.04 14.83 -1.13
N ALA A 176 0.08 15.38 -1.60
CA ALA A 176 0.11 16.63 -2.33
C ALA A 176 -0.76 16.62 -3.60
N ASP A 177 -0.99 15.44 -4.18
CA ASP A 177 -1.86 15.27 -5.37
C ASP A 177 -3.35 15.33 -5.00
N GLY A 178 -3.67 15.28 -3.70
CA GLY A 178 -5.02 15.34 -3.15
C GLY A 178 -5.76 14.00 -3.19
N PRO A 179 -6.86 13.87 -2.42
CA PRO A 179 -7.62 12.62 -2.33
C PRO A 179 -8.27 12.21 -3.66
N ASN A 180 -8.64 13.18 -4.52
CA ASN A 180 -9.25 12.91 -5.81
C ASN A 180 -8.36 12.05 -6.72
N ALA A 181 -7.04 12.21 -6.66
CA ALA A 181 -6.11 11.40 -7.45
C ALA A 181 -6.17 9.92 -7.06
N ALA A 182 -6.37 9.62 -5.78
CA ALA A 182 -6.52 8.25 -5.30
C ALA A 182 -7.88 7.66 -5.70
N ASP A 183 -8.94 8.47 -5.63
CA ASP A 183 -10.28 8.07 -6.10
C ASP A 183 -10.27 7.79 -7.61
N ASP A 184 -9.59 8.62 -8.41
CA ASP A 184 -9.42 8.43 -9.85
C ASP A 184 -8.66 7.13 -10.16
N ALA A 185 -7.61 6.82 -9.39
CA ALA A 185 -6.86 5.56 -9.52
C ALA A 185 -7.73 4.34 -9.20
N VAL A 186 -8.53 4.39 -8.12
CA VAL A 186 -9.50 3.33 -7.79
C VAL A 186 -10.56 3.18 -8.89
N ALA A 187 -11.07 4.28 -9.44
CA ALA A 187 -12.03 4.25 -10.54
C ALA A 187 -11.44 3.62 -11.81
N GLN A 188 -10.18 3.91 -12.11
CA GLN A 188 -9.46 3.31 -13.24
C GLN A 188 -9.28 1.79 -13.05
N LEU A 189 -8.86 1.35 -11.87
CA LEU A 189 -8.75 -0.09 -11.54
C LEU A 189 -10.10 -0.80 -11.61
N SER A 190 -11.16 -0.15 -11.11
CA SER A 190 -12.52 -0.67 -11.18
C SER A 190 -12.98 -0.85 -12.63
N SER A 191 -12.60 0.06 -13.54
CA SER A 191 -12.90 -0.08 -14.97
C SER A 191 -12.16 -1.26 -15.65
N ALA A 192 -11.04 -1.70 -15.07
CA ALA A 192 -10.30 -2.88 -15.47
C ALA A 192 -10.79 -4.18 -14.78
N GLY A 193 -11.83 -4.09 -13.93
CA GLY A 193 -12.35 -5.23 -13.18
C GLY A 193 -11.51 -5.61 -11.96
N ILE A 194 -10.74 -4.66 -11.43
CA ILE A 194 -9.94 -4.83 -10.21
C ILE A 194 -10.66 -4.10 -9.07
N GLU A 195 -11.04 -4.84 -8.04
CA GLU A 195 -11.58 -4.25 -6.81
C GLU A 195 -10.42 -3.76 -5.92
N ALA A 196 -10.42 -2.46 -5.65
CA ALA A 196 -9.37 -1.81 -4.88
C ALA A 196 -9.97 -0.78 -3.91
N ILE A 197 -9.23 -0.50 -2.84
CA ILE A 197 -9.56 0.55 -1.88
C ILE A 197 -8.36 1.47 -1.67
N THR A 198 -8.64 2.70 -1.24
CA THR A 198 -7.63 3.65 -0.79
C THR A 198 -7.42 3.52 0.71
N THR A 199 -6.16 3.48 1.14
CA THR A 199 -5.75 3.60 2.55
C THR A 199 -4.71 4.69 2.71
N TRP A 200 -4.61 5.24 3.91
CA TRP A 200 -3.63 6.26 4.24
C TRP A 200 -2.33 5.59 4.71
N SER A 201 -1.18 5.95 4.12
CA SER A 201 0.09 5.34 4.49
C SER A 201 0.45 5.54 5.96
N GLY A 202 0.05 6.68 6.55
CA GLY A 202 0.31 6.97 7.96
C GLY A 202 -0.47 6.10 8.94
N ASP A 203 -1.43 5.30 8.47
CA ASP A 203 -2.12 4.31 9.29
C ASP A 203 -1.29 3.01 9.45
N TRP A 204 -0.15 2.89 8.77
CA TRP A 204 0.66 1.67 8.72
C TRP A 204 2.14 1.97 8.94
N GLU A 205 2.74 1.42 10.00
CA GLU A 205 4.18 1.60 10.28
C GLU A 205 5.09 0.96 9.22
N SER A 206 4.62 -0.06 8.50
CA SER A 206 5.38 -0.69 7.41
C SER A 206 5.47 0.18 6.15
N LEU A 207 4.63 1.23 6.04
CA LEU A 207 4.59 2.10 4.87
C LEU A 207 5.33 3.42 5.11
N SER A 208 5.86 3.99 4.03
CA SER A 208 6.38 5.36 4.07
C SER A 208 5.22 6.34 4.24
N ASP A 209 5.31 7.25 5.22
CA ASP A 209 4.32 8.31 5.41
C ASP A 209 4.27 9.29 4.21
N GLY A 210 3.14 9.97 4.02
CA GLY A 210 2.98 10.95 2.94
C GLY A 210 2.24 10.46 1.68
N TYR A 211 1.63 9.26 1.69
CA TYR A 211 1.03 8.66 0.49
C TYR A 211 -0.39 8.09 0.68
N TRP A 212 -1.25 8.36 -0.28
CA TRP A 212 -2.45 7.55 -0.52
C TRP A 212 -2.01 6.27 -1.20
N VAL A 213 -2.31 5.14 -0.58
CA VAL A 213 -1.94 3.81 -1.08
C VAL A 213 -3.20 3.13 -1.57
N VAL A 214 -3.20 2.71 -2.84
CA VAL A 214 -4.30 1.95 -3.43
C VAL A 214 -3.92 0.48 -3.40
N VAL A 215 -4.75 -0.33 -2.72
CA VAL A 215 -4.50 -1.75 -2.49
C VAL A 215 -5.67 -2.60 -2.97
N ALA A 216 -5.39 -3.82 -3.41
CA ALA A 216 -6.43 -4.79 -3.76
C ALA A 216 -7.27 -5.18 -2.53
N THR A 217 -8.56 -5.42 -2.73
CA THR A 217 -9.47 -5.89 -1.66
C THR A 217 -9.48 -7.40 -1.46
N GLU A 218 -8.92 -8.15 -2.40
CA GLU A 218 -8.83 -9.61 -2.30
C GLU A 218 -7.92 -9.99 -1.11
N GLN A 219 -8.41 -10.90 -0.28
CA GLN A 219 -7.63 -11.41 0.84
C GLN A 219 -6.48 -12.26 0.31
N MET A 220 -5.25 -11.88 0.65
CA MET A 220 -4.03 -12.58 0.27
C MET A 220 -3.37 -13.11 1.54
N TYR A 221 -2.99 -14.39 1.55
CA TYR A 221 -2.39 -15.02 2.72
C TYR A 221 -0.86 -14.94 2.69
N SER A 222 -0.27 -14.78 1.51
CA SER A 222 1.17 -14.67 1.32
C SER A 222 1.55 -13.57 0.33
N GLY A 223 2.85 -13.26 0.26
CA GLY A 223 3.40 -12.40 -0.78
C GLY A 223 3.25 -13.03 -2.15
N GLU A 224 3.34 -14.36 -2.25
CA GLU A 224 3.13 -15.09 -3.50
C GLU A 224 1.69 -14.96 -4.02
N ASP A 225 0.67 -15.01 -3.15
CA ASP A 225 -0.73 -14.79 -3.56
C ASP A 225 -0.92 -13.38 -4.14
N ALA A 226 -0.22 -12.39 -3.57
CA ALA A 226 -0.25 -11.01 -4.06
C ALA A 226 0.49 -10.85 -5.40
N ILE A 227 1.59 -11.57 -5.62
CA ILE A 227 2.27 -11.60 -6.93
C ILE A 227 1.41 -12.31 -7.99
N ASP A 228 0.78 -13.44 -7.65
CA ASP A 228 -0.15 -14.14 -8.54
C ASP A 228 -1.34 -13.26 -8.92
N PHE A 229 -1.83 -12.45 -7.99
CA PHE A 229 -2.82 -11.40 -8.28
C PHE A 229 -2.30 -10.41 -9.33
N CYS A 230 -1.08 -9.88 -9.17
CA CYS A 230 -0.50 -8.95 -10.14
C CYS A 230 -0.35 -9.58 -11.55
N HIS A 231 0.02 -10.86 -11.62
CA HIS A 231 0.10 -11.60 -12.89
C HIS A 231 -1.26 -11.81 -13.55
N ARG A 232 -2.32 -12.07 -12.77
CA ARG A 232 -3.69 -12.29 -13.29
C ARG A 232 -4.20 -11.11 -14.12
N TYR A 233 -3.78 -9.90 -13.78
CA TYR A 233 -4.21 -8.66 -14.43
C TYR A 233 -3.14 -8.06 -15.37
N ASP A 234 -2.02 -8.75 -15.61
CA ASP A 234 -0.92 -8.28 -16.47
C ASP A 234 -0.33 -6.91 -16.05
N ILE A 235 -0.33 -6.62 -14.74
CA ILE A 235 0.15 -5.35 -14.15
C ILE A 235 1.41 -5.53 -13.30
N TYR A 236 2.11 -6.66 -13.44
CA TYR A 236 3.23 -7.12 -12.61
C TYR A 236 4.56 -6.35 -12.83
N ASN A 237 4.55 -5.03 -12.97
CA ASN A 237 5.80 -4.27 -12.91
C ASN A 237 5.90 -3.51 -11.58
N ARG A 238 7.14 -3.16 -11.23
CA ARG A 238 7.49 -2.50 -9.97
C ARG A 238 6.69 -1.21 -9.70
N ASP A 239 6.23 -0.54 -10.75
CA ASP A 239 5.53 0.73 -10.64
C ASP A 239 3.99 0.56 -10.60
N ASN A 240 3.47 -0.60 -11.01
CA ASN A 240 2.04 -0.84 -11.21
C ASN A 240 1.44 -1.87 -10.23
N CYS A 241 2.20 -2.88 -9.82
CA CYS A 241 1.71 -3.89 -8.89
C CYS A 241 2.87 -4.65 -8.26
N PHE A 242 2.94 -4.63 -6.94
CA PHE A 242 3.88 -5.44 -6.17
C PHE A 242 3.22 -5.91 -4.87
N ALA A 243 3.77 -6.97 -4.29
CA ALA A 243 3.30 -7.51 -3.04
C ALA A 243 3.94 -6.74 -1.88
N ASN A 244 3.11 -6.25 -0.97
CA ASN A 244 3.57 -5.54 0.23
C ASN A 244 2.80 -6.00 1.46
N ILE A 245 3.38 -5.82 2.64
CA ILE A 245 2.73 -6.08 3.91
C ILE A 245 2.24 -4.76 4.53
N LEU A 246 0.94 -4.67 4.81
CA LEU A 246 0.39 -3.63 5.65
C LEU A 246 0.54 -4.07 7.11
N SER A 247 1.33 -3.38 7.92
CA SER A 247 1.60 -3.78 9.30
C SER A 247 1.75 -2.56 10.21
N GLN A 248 1.36 -2.72 11.48
CA GLN A 248 1.63 -1.76 12.55
C GLN A 248 3.02 -1.94 13.16
N ASN A 249 3.84 -2.82 12.59
CA ASN A 249 5.21 -3.04 13.00
C ASN A 249 6.16 -2.49 11.94
N SER A 250 6.86 -1.41 12.26
CA SER A 250 7.90 -0.81 11.42
C SER A 250 9.02 -1.78 11.01
N GLY A 251 9.23 -2.89 11.73
CA GLY A 251 10.18 -3.93 11.33
C GLY A 251 9.80 -4.69 10.06
N ASP A 252 8.54 -4.57 9.61
CA ASP A 252 8.03 -5.27 8.44
C ASP A 252 8.20 -4.46 7.14
N SER A 253 8.76 -3.23 7.20
CA SER A 253 8.92 -2.34 6.03
C SER A 253 9.77 -2.90 4.90
N ASP A 254 10.62 -3.89 5.18
CA ASP A 254 11.49 -4.54 4.20
C ASP A 254 10.83 -5.75 3.52
N SER A 255 9.56 -6.04 3.84
CA SER A 255 8.83 -7.22 3.33
C SER A 255 8.15 -6.95 1.99
N GLU A 256 8.81 -6.22 1.09
CA GLU A 256 8.34 -6.05 -0.28
C GLU A 256 8.76 -7.23 -1.14
N MET A 257 7.82 -7.78 -1.90
CA MET A 257 8.10 -8.80 -2.91
C MET A 257 7.71 -8.27 -4.30
N TYR A 258 8.60 -8.50 -5.24
CA TYR A 258 8.44 -8.08 -6.63
C TYR A 258 8.29 -9.34 -7.51
N PRO A 259 7.49 -9.25 -8.58
CA PRO A 259 7.36 -10.31 -9.58
C PRO A 259 8.66 -10.58 -10.35
#